data_AF-A0A0C9S2S6-F1
#
_entry.id   AF-A0A0C9S2S6-F1
#
_cell.length_a   1.000
_cell.length_b   1.000
_cell.length_c   1.000
_cell.angle_alpha   90.00
_cell.angle_beta   90.00
_cell.angle_gamma   90.00
#
_symmetry.space_group_name_H-M   'P 1'
#
loop_
_entity.id
_entity.type
_entity.pdbx_description
1 polymer ?
#
loop_
_entity_poly.entity_id
_entity_poly.type
_entity_poly.pdbx_seq_one_letter_code
_entity_poly.pdbx_strand_id
1 'polypeptide(L)'
;YFRMELIFVDKVRKRKEVLGIGEKKDDDMEVEDAVLEAKIPALIYDAAVKSIPDVDFALSFLPICDIFNFADQLAERILEDIQTRHPNKEQVWDVVARRLLASHNKRVALPGEESVAEFTSQKGVAAARAVFEQALERLPSETMWKLYIQFSLELLEKSNSEKQAAKRLRQVLSLMERASSEELLTFDHHQEWVRLLQSCNVEEDTLACARAAVQRWPSSTEAWLLLLELLIVTTAGTEDVLKTFEEALGAIPKQESLPIWKRALEWMSSACPESTIPFFEKALFYPPTVCLYVKEKLLECYYLYHGYKAARKFYKRMLRLKPLSLSFFQHMIDIENSCASPDAERLRTYFEHATAEFGETNVDLWMKYVLFELKHPQGKPEQAG
;
A
#
# COMPACT_ATOMS: atom_id res chain seq x y z
N TYR A 1 -22.99 17.55 23.68
CA TYR A 1 -23.22 18.56 24.74
C TYR A 1 -22.05 19.53 24.86
N PHE A 2 -20.81 19.08 25.07
CA PHE A 2 -19.60 19.93 25.11
C PHE A 2 -19.51 21.02 24.02
N ARG A 3 -19.68 20.64 22.73
CA ARG A 3 -19.70 21.60 21.61
C ARG A 3 -20.79 22.68 21.75
N MET A 4 -21.96 22.34 22.28
CA MET A 4 -23.06 23.30 22.45
C MET A 4 -22.71 24.37 23.46
N GLU A 5 -22.03 24.01 24.54
CA GLU A 5 -21.57 24.98 25.55
C GLU A 5 -20.51 25.92 24.99
N LEU A 6 -19.56 25.40 24.19
CA LEU A 6 -18.60 26.27 23.49
C LEU A 6 -19.28 27.25 22.52
N ILE A 7 -20.31 26.81 21.78
CA ILE A 7 -21.14 27.71 20.94
C ILE A 7 -21.84 28.77 21.79
N PHE A 8 -22.31 28.41 22.98
CA PHE A 8 -22.94 29.36 23.89
C PHE A 8 -21.94 30.41 24.37
N VAL A 9 -20.75 30.00 24.83
CA VAL A 9 -19.67 30.92 25.23
C VAL A 9 -19.29 31.87 24.09
N ASP A 10 -19.15 31.35 22.86
CA ASP A 10 -18.87 32.15 21.67
C ASP A 10 -19.95 33.22 21.41
N LYS A 11 -21.23 32.86 21.53
CA LYS A 11 -22.35 33.81 21.38
C LYS A 11 -22.32 34.89 22.44
N VAL A 12 -21.99 34.55 23.69
CA VAL A 12 -21.89 35.53 24.79
C VAL A 12 -20.73 36.49 24.54
N ARG A 13 -19.56 35.98 24.16
CA ARG A 13 -18.37 36.79 23.79
C ARG A 13 -18.69 37.79 22.67
N LYS A 14 -19.27 37.32 21.57
CA LYS A 14 -19.66 38.18 20.43
C LYS A 14 -20.69 39.24 20.80
N ARG A 15 -21.65 38.90 21.68
CA ARG A 15 -22.62 39.90 22.18
C ARG A 15 -21.93 40.99 23.01
N LYS A 16 -20.97 40.62 23.85
CA LYS A 16 -20.20 41.58 24.67
C LYS A 16 -19.38 42.53 23.79
N GLU A 17 -18.73 41.99 22.74
CA GLU A 17 -18.01 42.80 21.74
C GLU A 17 -18.93 43.78 21.01
N VAL A 18 -20.11 43.35 20.55
CA VAL A 18 -21.07 44.21 19.84
C VAL A 18 -21.65 45.29 20.75
N LEU A 19 -21.90 44.98 22.02
CA LEU A 19 -22.53 45.91 22.97
C LEU A 19 -21.54 46.90 23.61
N GLY A 20 -20.23 46.75 23.38
CA GLY A 20 -19.22 47.67 23.89
C GLY A 20 -19.19 47.78 25.42
N ILE A 21 -19.63 46.74 26.13
CA ILE A 21 -19.73 46.73 27.59
C ILE A 21 -18.30 46.56 28.14
N GLY A 22 -17.61 47.69 28.33
CA GLY A 22 -16.39 47.78 29.11
C GLY A 22 -16.67 47.57 30.60
N GLU A 23 -15.74 46.88 31.27
CA GLU A 23 -15.73 46.42 32.65
C GLU A 23 -16.60 47.25 33.62
N LYS A 24 -17.78 46.73 33.98
CA LYS A 24 -18.54 47.20 35.14
C LYS A 24 -18.31 46.25 36.30
N LYS A 25 -17.77 46.79 37.39
CA LYS A 25 -17.49 46.08 38.64
C LYS A 25 -18.78 45.79 39.41
N ASP A 26 -19.28 44.55 39.31
CA ASP A 26 -20.28 43.96 40.21
C ASP A 26 -20.07 42.43 40.29
N ASP A 27 -20.63 41.78 41.32
CA ASP A 27 -20.56 40.32 41.59
C ASP A 27 -20.96 39.44 40.38
N ASP A 28 -21.78 39.96 39.46
CA ASP A 28 -22.11 39.29 38.20
C ASP A 28 -20.88 39.05 37.31
N MET A 29 -19.77 39.79 37.49
CA MET A 29 -18.52 39.56 36.75
C MET A 29 -17.88 38.21 37.04
N GLU A 30 -17.95 37.65 38.26
CA GLU A 30 -17.27 36.37 38.53
C GLU A 30 -17.92 35.21 37.78
N VAL A 31 -19.26 35.22 37.70
CA VAL A 31 -20.03 34.24 36.92
C VAL A 31 -19.85 34.50 35.43
N GLU A 32 -19.81 35.77 35.01
CA GLU A 32 -19.57 36.14 33.61
C GLU A 32 -18.17 35.74 33.15
N ASP A 33 -17.13 36.00 33.94
CA ASP A 33 -15.75 35.59 33.66
C ASP A 33 -15.60 34.07 33.67
N ALA A 34 -16.27 33.35 34.57
CA ALA A 34 -16.29 31.89 34.55
C ALA A 34 -16.91 31.29 33.28
N VAL A 35 -17.95 31.92 32.74
CA VAL A 35 -18.57 31.53 31.46
C VAL A 35 -17.66 31.91 30.30
N LEU A 36 -17.10 33.12 30.31
CA LEU A 36 -16.18 33.59 29.28
C LEU A 36 -14.92 32.70 29.21
N GLU A 37 -14.35 32.29 30.34
CA GLU A 37 -13.18 31.39 30.47
C GLU A 37 -13.46 29.92 30.13
N ALA A 38 -14.66 29.58 29.65
CA ALA A 38 -15.04 28.22 29.26
C ALA A 38 -14.92 27.17 30.39
N LYS A 39 -15.19 27.56 31.66
CA LYS A 39 -15.14 26.65 32.81
C LYS A 39 -16.19 25.53 32.75
N ILE A 40 -17.38 25.81 32.20
CA ILE A 40 -18.45 24.79 32.03
C ILE A 40 -18.01 23.67 31.05
N PRO A 41 -17.54 23.97 29.83
CA PRO A 41 -16.90 22.98 28.97
C PRO A 41 -15.82 22.16 29.69
N ALA A 42 -14.96 22.78 30.49
CA ALA A 42 -13.93 22.07 31.24
C ALA A 42 -14.51 21.02 32.20
N LEU A 43 -15.56 21.36 32.95
CA LEU A 43 -16.23 20.41 33.86
C LEU A 43 -16.91 19.27 33.10
N ILE A 44 -17.50 19.55 31.95
CA ILE A 44 -18.13 18.53 31.08
C ILE A 44 -17.08 17.55 30.58
N TYR A 45 -15.93 18.07 30.16
CA TYR A 45 -14.79 17.24 29.78
C TYR A 45 -14.35 16.33 30.94
N ASP A 46 -14.10 16.90 32.13
CA ASP A 46 -13.66 16.15 33.31
C ASP A 46 -14.65 15.02 33.67
N ALA A 47 -15.97 15.29 33.60
CA ALA A 47 -17.01 14.29 33.85
C ALA A 47 -17.08 13.20 32.77
N ALA A 48 -16.89 13.59 31.51
CA ALA A 48 -16.96 12.69 30.37
C ALA A 48 -15.79 11.69 30.37
N VAL A 49 -14.55 12.16 30.55
CA VAL A 49 -13.36 11.29 30.54
C VAL A 49 -13.26 10.39 31.77
N LYS A 50 -13.88 10.77 32.89
CA LYS A 50 -14.07 9.88 34.05
C LYS A 50 -15.05 8.74 33.75
N SER A 51 -16.07 9.02 32.94
CA SER A 51 -17.11 8.04 32.60
C SER A 51 -16.66 7.10 31.47
N ILE A 52 -15.86 7.63 30.53
CA ILE A 52 -15.33 6.91 29.37
C ILE A 52 -13.81 7.09 29.37
N PRO A 53 -13.05 6.19 30.02
CA PRO A 53 -11.59 6.29 30.15
C PRO A 53 -10.87 5.77 28.87
N ASP A 54 -11.33 6.23 27.71
CA ASP A 54 -10.78 5.89 26.41
C ASP A 54 -9.96 7.07 25.85
N VAL A 55 -8.81 6.75 25.24
CA VAL A 55 -7.86 7.78 24.77
C VAL A 55 -8.39 8.50 23.53
N ASP A 56 -8.99 7.78 22.59
CA ASP A 56 -9.51 8.35 21.34
C ASP A 56 -10.73 9.23 21.65
N PHE A 57 -11.57 8.81 22.58
CA PHE A 57 -12.66 9.62 23.11
C PHE A 57 -12.16 10.92 23.74
N ALA A 58 -11.13 10.87 24.60
CA ALA A 58 -10.56 12.08 25.20
C ALA A 58 -9.95 13.02 24.15
N LEU A 59 -9.21 12.47 23.18
CA LEU A 59 -8.62 13.24 22.07
C LEU A 59 -9.68 13.91 21.18
N SER A 60 -10.88 13.33 21.05
CA SER A 60 -11.97 13.88 20.23
C SER A 60 -12.47 15.27 20.65
N PHE A 61 -12.14 15.72 21.88
CA PHE A 61 -12.49 17.05 22.36
C PHE A 61 -11.61 18.16 21.75
N LEU A 62 -10.37 17.85 21.37
CA LEU A 62 -9.40 18.85 20.88
C LEU A 62 -9.82 19.47 19.54
N PRO A 63 -10.24 18.72 18.50
CA PRO A 63 -10.74 19.31 17.25
C PRO A 63 -11.97 20.19 17.46
N ILE A 64 -12.76 19.95 18.52
CA ILE A 64 -13.91 20.79 18.86
C ILE A 64 -13.44 22.14 19.41
N CYS A 65 -12.42 22.14 20.28
CA CYS A 65 -11.83 23.36 20.80
C CYS A 65 -11.19 24.20 19.69
N ASP A 66 -10.56 23.58 18.70
CA ASP A 66 -9.87 24.29 17.60
C ASP A 66 -10.81 25.14 16.74
N ILE A 67 -12.13 24.91 16.80
CA ILE A 67 -13.16 25.74 16.13
C ILE A 67 -13.27 27.13 16.78
N PHE A 68 -12.86 27.27 18.04
CA PHE A 68 -13.06 28.46 18.86
C PHE A 68 -11.71 29.05 19.27
N ASN A 69 -11.40 30.25 18.78
CA ASN A 69 -10.15 30.97 19.08
C ASN A 69 -9.89 31.17 20.59
N PHE A 70 -10.95 31.29 21.38
CA PHE A 70 -10.82 31.47 22.83
C PHE A 70 -10.58 30.18 23.62
N ALA A 71 -10.77 29.02 23.00
CA ALA A 71 -10.68 27.74 23.68
C ALA A 71 -9.24 27.18 23.74
N ASP A 72 -8.23 27.95 23.31
CA ASP A 72 -6.84 27.53 23.31
C ASP A 72 -6.39 27.10 24.73
N GLN A 73 -6.71 27.88 25.78
CA GLN A 73 -6.38 27.53 27.18
C GLN A 73 -7.06 26.24 27.65
N LEU A 74 -8.34 26.07 27.33
CA LEU A 74 -9.09 24.85 27.66
C LEU A 74 -8.43 23.64 26.99
N ALA A 75 -8.00 23.80 25.75
CA ALA A 75 -7.45 22.72 24.99
C ALA A 75 -6.01 22.35 25.39
N GLU A 76 -5.20 23.31 25.84
CA GLU A 76 -3.91 23.03 26.51
C GLU A 76 -4.14 22.22 27.80
N ARG A 77 -5.12 22.61 28.62
CA ARG A 77 -5.51 21.84 29.82
C ARG A 77 -5.94 20.42 29.47
N ILE A 78 -6.73 20.24 28.42
CA ILE A 78 -7.14 18.91 27.93
C ILE A 78 -5.91 18.09 27.51
N LEU A 79 -4.95 18.69 26.79
CA LEU A 79 -3.73 18.01 26.40
C LEU A 79 -2.89 17.54 27.60
N GLU A 80 -2.65 18.41 28.58
CA GLU A 80 -1.89 18.07 29.80
C GLU A 80 -2.55 16.90 30.55
N ASP A 81 -3.87 16.92 30.65
CA ASP A 81 -4.63 15.85 31.28
C ASP A 81 -4.57 14.53 30.48
N ILE A 82 -4.66 14.58 29.14
CA ILE A 82 -4.51 13.37 28.30
C ILE A 82 -3.09 12.80 28.39
N GLN A 83 -2.06 13.65 28.37
CA GLN A 83 -0.66 13.24 28.52
C GLN A 83 -0.40 12.55 29.86
N THR A 84 -0.97 13.08 30.95
CA THR A 84 -0.81 12.50 32.30
C THR A 84 -1.58 11.20 32.46
N ARG A 85 -2.79 11.09 31.90
CA ARG A 85 -3.63 9.88 31.99
C ARG A 85 -3.20 8.75 31.06
N HIS A 86 -2.66 9.08 29.88
CA HIS A 86 -2.32 8.12 28.84
C HIS A 86 -0.89 8.30 28.29
N PRO A 87 0.15 8.31 29.15
CA PRO A 87 1.51 8.65 28.73
C PRO A 87 2.18 7.58 27.84
N ASN A 88 1.62 6.36 27.84
CA ASN A 88 2.13 5.21 27.09
C ASN A 88 1.31 4.94 25.82
N LYS A 89 0.52 5.91 25.35
CA LYS A 89 -0.27 5.80 24.11
C LYS A 89 0.36 6.65 23.02
N GLU A 90 0.75 6.04 21.91
CA GLU A 90 1.43 6.68 20.79
C GLU A 90 0.61 7.82 20.16
N GLN A 91 -0.72 7.67 20.12
CA GLN A 91 -1.64 8.69 19.60
C GLN A 91 -1.53 10.01 20.36
N VAL A 92 -1.26 9.96 21.66
CA VAL A 92 -1.13 11.16 22.50
C VAL A 92 0.09 11.97 22.08
N TRP A 93 1.22 11.29 21.86
CA TRP A 93 2.47 11.92 21.41
C TRP A 93 2.31 12.57 20.03
N ASP A 94 1.65 11.89 19.10
CA ASP A 94 1.34 12.44 17.77
C ASP A 94 0.49 13.71 17.85
N VAL A 95 -0.61 13.67 18.61
CA VAL A 95 -1.48 14.84 18.76
C VAL A 95 -0.76 16.01 19.42
N VAL A 96 0.04 15.75 20.45
CA VAL A 96 0.86 16.78 21.12
C VAL A 96 1.84 17.42 20.15
N ALA A 97 2.60 16.63 19.39
CA ALA A 97 3.56 17.14 18.43
C ALA A 97 2.89 17.99 17.34
N ARG A 98 1.76 17.52 16.79
CA ARG A 98 0.99 18.23 15.77
C ARG A 98 0.38 19.53 16.29
N ARG A 99 -0.13 19.52 17.52
CA ARG A 99 -0.71 20.71 18.16
C ARG A 99 0.33 21.77 18.45
N LEU A 100 1.51 21.35 18.91
CA LEU A 100 2.66 22.23 19.12
C LEU A 100 3.08 22.92 17.81
N LEU A 101 3.12 22.18 16.70
CA LEU A 101 3.35 22.78 15.38
C LEU A 101 2.24 23.79 15.01
N ALA A 102 0.98 23.43 15.21
CA ALA A 102 -0.15 24.30 14.89
C ALA A 102 -0.16 25.60 15.72
N SER A 103 0.16 25.54 17.01
CA SER A 103 0.22 26.72 17.89
C SER A 103 1.34 27.68 17.48
N HIS A 104 2.50 27.14 17.10
CA HIS A 104 3.60 27.93 16.52
C HIS A 104 3.19 28.60 15.20
N ASN A 105 2.46 27.91 14.34
CA ASN A 105 1.97 28.49 13.08
C ASN A 105 0.86 29.54 13.30
N LYS A 106 0.00 29.41 14.32
CA LYS A 106 -1.01 30.45 14.65
C LYS A 106 -0.35 31.79 15.04
N ARG A 107 0.78 31.77 15.76
CA ARG A 107 1.53 32.98 16.16
C ARG A 107 2.10 33.78 14.98
N VAL A 108 2.18 33.15 13.81
CA VAL A 108 2.73 33.73 12.57
C VAL A 108 1.71 34.55 11.77
N ALA A 109 0.40 34.36 11.97
CA ALA A 109 -0.65 34.94 11.14
C ALA A 109 -0.85 36.47 11.29
N LEU A 110 0.05 37.19 11.98
CA LEU A 110 0.06 38.64 12.06
C LEU A 110 0.66 39.23 10.77
N PRO A 111 -0.01 40.20 10.08
CA PRO A 111 0.43 40.65 8.76
C PRO A 111 1.70 41.50 8.84
N GLY A 112 2.76 41.14 8.09
CA GLY A 112 3.88 42.05 7.80
C GLY A 112 5.27 41.44 7.62
N GLU A 113 5.53 40.21 8.06
CA GLU A 113 6.91 39.68 8.11
C GLU A 113 7.04 38.23 7.61
N GLU A 114 7.18 38.04 6.29
CA GLU A 114 7.37 36.73 5.66
C GLU A 114 8.60 35.96 6.17
N SER A 115 9.68 36.66 6.56
CA SER A 115 10.90 36.03 7.10
C SER A 115 10.71 35.48 8.52
N VAL A 116 9.90 36.15 9.34
CA VAL A 116 9.59 35.75 10.72
C VAL A 116 8.60 34.58 10.71
N ALA A 117 7.72 34.54 9.71
CA ALA A 117 6.80 33.43 9.47
C ALA A 117 7.52 32.09 9.24
N GLU A 118 8.51 32.09 8.34
CA GLU A 118 9.28 30.88 8.01
C GLU A 118 10.13 30.41 9.21
N PHE A 119 10.77 31.34 9.92
CA PHE A 119 11.57 31.04 11.11
C PHE A 119 10.74 30.43 12.25
N THR A 120 9.54 30.97 12.49
CA THR A 120 8.65 30.46 13.54
C THR A 120 8.06 29.11 13.18
N SER A 121 7.76 28.87 11.90
CA SER A 121 7.33 27.55 11.41
C SER A 121 8.45 26.51 11.56
N GLN A 122 9.71 26.87 11.26
CA GLN A 122 10.85 25.97 11.50
C GLN A 122 11.04 25.62 12.98
N LYS A 123 10.86 26.58 13.89
CA LYS A 123 10.87 26.30 15.34
C LYS A 123 9.75 25.36 15.75
N GLY A 124 8.53 25.55 15.23
CA GLY A 124 7.41 24.64 15.48
C GLY A 124 7.70 23.21 15.00
N VAL A 125 8.28 23.06 13.80
CA VAL A 125 8.68 21.75 13.28
C VAL A 125 9.76 21.11 14.15
N ALA A 126 10.76 21.87 14.59
CA ALA A 126 11.81 21.37 15.47
C ALA A 126 11.25 20.91 16.84
N ALA A 127 10.31 21.67 17.41
CA ALA A 127 9.67 21.33 18.67
C ALA A 127 8.80 20.07 18.55
N ALA A 128 8.00 19.96 17.49
CA ALA A 128 7.21 18.76 17.20
C ALA A 128 8.10 17.51 17.05
N ARG A 129 9.24 17.64 16.36
CA ARG A 129 10.22 16.55 16.24
C ARG A 129 10.81 16.14 17.58
N ALA A 130 11.14 17.10 18.44
CA ALA A 130 11.64 16.79 19.78
C ALA A 130 10.63 15.97 20.59
N VAL A 131 9.32 16.25 20.44
CA VAL A 131 8.25 15.44 21.06
C VAL A 131 8.27 14.01 20.51
N PHE A 132 8.40 13.83 19.19
CA PHE A 132 8.50 12.49 18.59
C PHE A 132 9.76 11.73 19.02
N GLU A 133 10.92 12.38 19.07
CA GLU A 133 12.16 11.73 19.53
C GLU A 133 12.04 11.31 21.01
N GLN A 134 11.46 12.15 21.88
CA GLN A 134 11.16 11.78 23.26
C GLN A 134 10.16 10.61 23.33
N ALA A 135 9.18 10.59 22.43
CA ALA A 135 8.21 9.50 22.35
C ALA A 135 8.90 8.19 21.96
N LEU A 136 9.84 8.21 21.01
CA LEU A 136 10.61 7.03 20.59
C LEU A 136 11.52 6.50 21.70
N GLU A 137 12.15 7.38 22.49
CA GLU A 137 12.94 6.98 23.67
C GLU A 137 12.09 6.24 24.71
N ARG A 138 10.82 6.63 24.85
CA ARG A 138 9.89 6.06 25.83
C ARG A 138 9.13 4.84 25.30
N LEU A 139 8.74 4.88 24.02
CA LEU A 139 7.86 3.96 23.32
C LEU A 139 8.47 3.61 21.94
N PRO A 140 9.53 2.80 21.89
CA PRO A 140 10.11 2.34 20.63
C PRO A 140 9.19 1.29 19.99
N SER A 141 8.10 1.73 19.37
CA SER A 141 7.10 0.87 18.74
C SER A 141 6.94 1.19 17.26
N GLU A 142 6.53 0.19 16.48
CA GLU A 142 6.20 0.33 15.05
C GLU A 142 5.13 1.40 14.83
N THR A 143 4.17 1.52 15.76
CA THR A 143 3.11 2.54 15.70
C THR A 143 3.69 3.94 15.88
N MET A 144 4.66 4.12 16.79
CA MET A 144 5.26 5.43 17.01
C MET A 144 6.10 5.88 15.81
N TRP A 145 6.90 4.98 15.26
CA TRP A 145 7.65 5.22 14.02
C TRP A 145 6.72 5.57 12.85
N LYS A 146 5.63 4.82 12.67
CA LYS A 146 4.60 5.10 11.66
C LYS A 146 4.05 6.53 11.77
N LEU A 147 3.65 6.95 12.98
CA LEU A 147 3.10 8.29 13.20
C LEU A 147 4.13 9.39 12.90
N TYR A 148 5.38 9.18 13.29
CA TYR A 148 6.45 10.16 13.03
C TYR A 148 6.84 10.24 11.54
N ILE A 149 6.89 9.10 10.85
CA ILE A 149 7.13 9.06 9.39
C ILE A 149 5.99 9.76 8.66
N GLN A 150 4.74 9.45 9.00
CA GLN A 150 3.56 10.09 8.40
C GLN A 150 3.58 11.61 8.60
N PHE A 151 3.87 12.07 9.83
CA PHE A 151 4.04 13.50 10.12
C PHE A 151 5.13 14.15 9.24
N SER A 152 6.25 13.45 9.06
CA SER A 152 7.37 13.95 8.26
C SER A 152 7.08 13.97 6.75
N LEU A 153 6.31 13.01 6.24
CA LEU A 153 5.81 12.98 4.86
C LEU A 153 4.82 14.12 4.60
N GLU A 154 3.86 14.36 5.50
CA GLU A 154 2.93 15.50 5.38
C GLU A 154 3.67 16.85 5.38
N LEU A 155 4.76 16.96 6.14
CA LEU A 155 5.62 18.14 6.07
C LEU A 155 6.33 18.23 4.72
N LEU A 156 6.82 17.13 4.15
CA LEU A 156 7.44 17.14 2.83
C LEU A 156 6.45 17.64 1.77
N GLU A 157 5.20 17.19 1.78
CA GLU A 157 4.15 17.65 0.86
C GLU A 157 3.86 19.15 0.97
N LYS A 158 3.91 19.70 2.20
CA LYS A 158 3.68 21.13 2.48
C LYS A 158 4.94 21.99 2.25
N SER A 159 5.88 21.54 1.41
CA SER A 159 7.10 22.31 1.14
C SER A 159 6.80 23.46 0.18
N ASN A 160 7.26 24.67 0.54
CA ASN A 160 7.03 25.88 -0.25
C ASN A 160 8.16 26.18 -1.26
N SER A 161 9.28 25.46 -1.16
CA SER A 161 10.45 25.65 -2.01
C SER A 161 11.21 24.34 -2.19
N GLU A 162 11.93 24.22 -3.30
CA GLU A 162 12.75 23.05 -3.62
C GLU A 162 13.83 22.78 -2.56
N LYS A 163 14.46 23.84 -2.03
CA LYS A 163 15.44 23.72 -0.93
C LYS A 163 14.81 23.13 0.34
N GLN A 164 13.60 23.55 0.68
CA GLN A 164 12.87 23.02 1.84
C GLN A 164 12.44 21.58 1.60
N ALA A 165 11.92 21.27 0.42
CA ALA A 165 11.55 19.91 0.02
C ALA A 165 12.76 18.96 0.11
N ALA A 166 13.90 19.34 -0.47
CA ALA A 166 15.12 18.54 -0.42
C ALA A 166 15.65 18.32 1.01
N LYS A 167 15.49 19.30 1.90
CA LYS A 167 15.86 19.15 3.32
C LYS A 167 14.91 18.19 4.05
N ARG A 168 13.60 18.31 3.83
CA ARG A 168 12.58 17.45 4.45
C ARG A 168 12.67 16.02 3.92
N LEU A 169 12.95 15.85 2.64
CA LEU A 169 13.16 14.55 1.99
C LEU A 169 14.32 13.79 2.63
N ARG A 170 15.49 14.44 2.77
CA ARG A 170 16.64 13.85 3.48
C ARG A 170 16.30 13.43 4.91
N GLN A 171 15.44 14.19 5.59
CA GLN A 171 15.01 13.86 6.95
C GLN A 171 14.06 12.65 6.97
N VAL A 172 13.12 12.56 6.02
CA VAL A 172 12.24 11.40 5.87
C VAL A 172 13.06 10.14 5.58
N LEU A 173 14.00 10.21 4.63
CA LEU A 173 14.85 9.07 4.28
C LEU A 173 15.69 8.60 5.48
N SER A 174 16.32 9.52 6.19
CA SER A 174 17.08 9.20 7.42
C SER A 174 16.20 8.60 8.52
N LEU A 175 14.94 9.04 8.62
CA LEU A 175 13.98 8.52 9.59
C LEU A 175 13.56 7.08 9.26
N MET A 176 13.23 6.82 7.99
CA MET A 176 12.89 5.47 7.51
C MET A 176 14.08 4.51 7.64
N GLU A 177 15.30 4.97 7.35
CA GLU A 177 16.53 4.20 7.54
C GLU A 177 16.74 3.81 9.01
N ARG A 178 16.58 4.76 9.95
CA ARG A 178 16.66 4.49 11.39
C ARG A 178 15.59 3.48 11.83
N ALA A 179 14.34 3.70 11.47
CA ALA A 179 13.23 2.79 11.78
C ALA A 179 13.48 1.38 11.23
N SER A 180 14.08 1.27 10.04
CA SER A 180 14.46 0.00 9.43
C SER A 180 15.57 -0.68 10.23
N SER A 181 16.60 0.06 10.64
CA SER A 181 17.73 -0.47 11.41
C SER A 181 17.33 -0.98 12.81
N GLU A 182 16.27 -0.42 13.38
CA GLU A 182 15.70 -0.85 14.67
C GLU A 182 14.69 -2.01 14.52
N GLU A 183 14.47 -2.51 13.31
CA GLU A 183 13.46 -3.54 13.05
C GLU A 183 12.03 -3.10 13.40
N LEU A 184 11.73 -1.80 13.32
CA LEU A 184 10.41 -1.23 13.65
C LEU A 184 9.68 -0.56 12.48
N LEU A 185 10.22 -0.67 11.27
CA LEU A 185 9.55 -0.23 10.04
C LEU A 185 8.59 -1.31 9.52
N THR A 186 7.30 -0.96 9.34
CA THR A 186 6.31 -1.84 8.69
C THR A 186 6.72 -2.15 7.24
N PHE A 187 6.20 -3.22 6.65
CA PHE A 187 6.41 -3.48 5.22
C PHE A 187 5.90 -2.35 4.31
N ASP A 188 4.71 -1.79 4.57
CA ASP A 188 4.12 -0.72 3.74
C ASP A 188 5.03 0.51 3.67
N HIS A 189 5.52 0.99 4.81
CA HIS A 189 6.46 2.11 4.87
C HIS A 189 7.81 1.79 4.24
N HIS A 190 8.27 0.53 4.27
CA HIS A 190 9.47 0.12 3.56
C HIS A 190 9.26 0.19 2.04
N GLN A 191 8.10 -0.22 1.54
CA GLN A 191 7.77 -0.05 0.12
C GLN A 191 7.71 1.43 -0.28
N GLU A 192 7.12 2.28 0.54
CA GLU A 192 7.14 3.74 0.33
C GLU A 192 8.56 4.30 0.32
N TRP A 193 9.43 3.82 1.22
CA TRP A 193 10.83 4.20 1.25
C TRP A 193 11.54 3.87 -0.07
N VAL A 194 11.35 2.65 -0.60
CA VAL A 194 11.90 2.26 -1.90
C VAL A 194 11.38 3.16 -3.03
N ARG A 195 10.07 3.45 -3.07
CA ARG A 195 9.48 4.35 -4.08
C ARG A 195 10.03 5.77 -3.99
N LEU A 196 10.27 6.25 -2.76
CA LEU A 196 10.83 7.57 -2.53
C LEU A 196 12.28 7.64 -3.04
N LEU A 197 13.09 6.61 -2.77
CA LEU A 197 14.46 6.50 -3.32
C LEU A 197 14.46 6.41 -4.85
N GLN A 198 13.52 5.66 -5.45
CA GLN A 198 13.32 5.62 -6.91
C GLN A 198 13.06 7.02 -7.46
N SER A 199 12.18 7.79 -6.83
CA SER A 199 11.87 9.15 -7.28
C SER A 199 13.05 10.12 -7.18
N CYS A 200 14.04 9.81 -6.33
CA CYS A 200 15.29 10.57 -6.22
C CYS A 200 16.34 10.18 -7.27
N ASN A 201 16.06 9.18 -8.12
CA ASN A 201 17.00 8.60 -9.08
C ASN A 201 18.33 8.13 -8.45
N VAL A 202 18.27 7.58 -7.23
CA VAL A 202 19.45 7.01 -6.54
C VAL A 202 19.39 5.49 -6.67
N GLU A 203 19.84 4.96 -7.81
CA GLU A 203 19.65 3.55 -8.18
C GLU A 203 20.29 2.56 -7.21
N GLU A 204 21.52 2.83 -6.75
CA GLU A 204 22.26 1.94 -5.84
C GLU A 204 21.54 1.79 -4.49
N ASP A 205 21.19 2.92 -3.86
CA ASP A 205 20.47 2.92 -2.57
C ASP A 205 19.07 2.32 -2.70
N THR A 206 18.39 2.59 -3.82
CA THR A 206 17.08 2.03 -4.13
C THR A 206 17.14 0.50 -4.18
N LEU A 207 18.12 -0.04 -4.91
CA LEU A 207 18.29 -1.47 -5.05
C LEU A 207 18.74 -2.12 -3.74
N ALA A 208 19.65 -1.49 -2.99
CA ALA A 208 20.05 -1.94 -1.67
C ALA A 208 18.86 -2.00 -0.71
N CYS A 209 18.00 -0.97 -0.71
CA CYS A 209 16.79 -0.91 0.08
C CYS A 209 15.78 -2.01 -0.30
N ALA A 210 15.59 -2.29 -1.59
CA ALA A 210 14.75 -3.40 -2.04
C ALA A 210 15.32 -4.78 -1.67
N ARG A 211 16.64 -4.95 -1.72
CA ARG A 211 17.30 -6.18 -1.24
C ARG A 211 17.12 -6.36 0.27
N ALA A 212 17.19 -5.29 1.05
CA ALA A 212 16.90 -5.35 2.49
C ALA A 212 15.45 -5.79 2.75
N ALA A 213 14.50 -5.39 1.90
CA ALA A 213 13.10 -5.80 2.02
C ALA A 213 12.93 -7.33 1.94
N VAL A 214 13.56 -7.99 0.97
CA VAL A 214 13.44 -9.45 0.82
C VAL A 214 14.19 -10.23 1.90
N GLN A 215 15.22 -9.65 2.52
CA GLN A 215 15.88 -10.28 3.66
C GLN A 215 15.01 -10.22 4.92
N ARG A 216 14.28 -9.12 5.10
CA ARG A 216 13.40 -8.90 6.25
C ARG A 216 12.06 -9.60 6.13
N TRP A 217 11.49 -9.63 4.92
CA TRP A 217 10.21 -10.28 4.61
C TRP A 217 10.39 -11.33 3.51
N PRO A 218 11.16 -12.41 3.74
CA PRO A 218 11.49 -13.39 2.70
C PRO A 218 10.27 -14.15 2.19
N SER A 219 9.20 -14.26 2.97
CA SER A 219 7.95 -14.91 2.54
C SER A 219 7.00 -13.98 1.79
N SER A 220 7.30 -12.68 1.68
CA SER A 220 6.42 -11.69 1.04
C SER A 220 6.61 -11.69 -0.47
N THR A 221 5.57 -12.09 -1.20
CA THR A 221 5.56 -12.07 -2.68
C THR A 221 5.76 -10.65 -3.21
N GLU A 222 5.17 -9.66 -2.54
CA GLU A 222 5.27 -8.24 -2.89
C GLU A 222 6.69 -7.69 -2.73
N ALA A 223 7.44 -8.15 -1.71
CA ALA A 223 8.83 -7.74 -1.51
C ALA A 223 9.72 -8.22 -2.67
N TRP A 224 9.54 -9.48 -3.08
CA TRP A 224 10.28 -10.05 -4.20
C TRP A 224 9.90 -9.40 -5.53
N LEU A 225 8.62 -9.12 -5.78
CA LEU A 225 8.19 -8.42 -6.98
C LEU A 225 8.82 -7.03 -7.07
N LEU A 226 8.88 -6.28 -5.96
CA LEU A 226 9.51 -4.96 -5.92
C LEU A 226 11.01 -5.04 -6.27
N LEU A 227 11.74 -6.02 -5.73
CA LEU A 227 13.15 -6.23 -6.05
C LEU A 227 13.34 -6.62 -7.52
N LEU A 228 12.52 -7.55 -8.03
CA LEU A 228 12.59 -8.01 -9.43
C LEU A 228 12.28 -6.88 -10.42
N GLU A 229 11.28 -6.04 -10.13
CA GLU A 229 10.95 -4.86 -10.94
C GLU A 229 12.14 -3.92 -11.06
N LEU A 230 12.81 -3.65 -9.94
CA LEU A 230 14.00 -2.82 -9.92
C LEU A 230 15.15 -3.45 -10.71
N LEU A 231 15.46 -4.72 -10.46
CA LEU A 231 16.54 -5.42 -11.15
C LEU A 231 16.33 -5.46 -12.67
N ILE A 232 15.12 -5.73 -13.12
CA ILE A 232 14.79 -5.80 -14.56
C ILE A 232 15.05 -4.43 -15.24
N VAL A 233 14.83 -3.33 -14.53
CA VAL A 233 15.02 -1.97 -15.06
C VAL A 233 16.47 -1.51 -14.96
N THR A 234 17.15 -1.80 -13.84
CA THR A 234 18.48 -1.24 -13.54
C THR A 234 19.64 -2.13 -13.93
N THR A 235 19.44 -3.46 -14.00
CA THR A 235 20.52 -4.41 -14.28
C THR A 235 20.43 -5.00 -15.68
N ALA A 236 21.58 -5.06 -16.37
CA ALA A 236 21.68 -5.65 -17.70
C ALA A 236 21.95 -7.18 -17.69
N GLY A 237 22.21 -7.76 -16.52
CA GLY A 237 22.61 -9.17 -16.38
C GLY A 237 21.41 -10.10 -16.29
N THR A 238 21.17 -10.90 -17.34
CA THR A 238 20.08 -11.91 -17.34
C THR A 238 20.27 -12.98 -16.26
N GLU A 239 21.51 -13.36 -15.96
CA GLU A 239 21.83 -14.37 -14.95
C GLU A 239 21.41 -13.95 -13.53
N ASP A 240 21.69 -12.70 -13.14
CA ASP A 240 21.35 -12.17 -11.82
C ASP A 240 19.84 -12.10 -11.61
N VAL A 241 19.10 -11.68 -12.64
CA VAL A 241 17.63 -11.62 -12.61
C VAL A 241 17.05 -13.04 -12.49
N LEU A 242 17.54 -13.99 -13.28
CA LEU A 242 17.12 -15.40 -13.19
C LEU A 242 17.37 -16.00 -11.83
N LYS A 243 18.56 -15.79 -11.27
CA LYS A 243 18.91 -16.23 -9.93
C LYS A 243 17.96 -15.64 -8.89
N THR A 244 17.64 -14.35 -9.01
CA THR A 244 16.70 -13.67 -8.10
C THR A 244 15.29 -14.27 -8.20
N PHE A 245 14.83 -14.64 -9.41
CA PHE A 245 13.56 -15.37 -9.56
C PHE A 245 13.59 -16.73 -8.84
N GLU A 246 14.69 -17.49 -8.94
CA GLU A 246 14.84 -18.77 -8.25
C GLU A 246 14.86 -18.61 -6.73
N GLU A 247 15.57 -17.61 -6.22
CA GLU A 247 15.59 -17.26 -4.80
C GLU A 247 14.19 -16.90 -4.29
N ALA A 248 13.46 -16.06 -5.02
CA ALA A 248 12.08 -15.69 -4.70
C ALA A 248 11.17 -16.92 -4.60
N LEU A 249 11.21 -17.79 -5.62
CA LEU A 249 10.39 -19.00 -5.70
C LEU A 249 10.74 -20.05 -4.64
N GLY A 250 11.96 -20.00 -4.09
CA GLY A 250 12.40 -20.82 -2.96
C GLY A 250 11.98 -20.27 -1.60
N ALA A 251 11.82 -18.96 -1.47
CA ALA A 251 11.53 -18.28 -0.21
C ALA A 251 10.02 -18.13 0.08
N ILE A 252 9.20 -17.90 -0.94
CA ILE A 252 7.77 -17.65 -0.78
C ILE A 252 6.92 -18.93 -0.72
N PRO A 253 5.73 -18.89 -0.10
CA PRO A 253 4.75 -19.97 -0.20
C PRO A 253 4.39 -20.29 -1.65
N LYS A 254 4.41 -21.57 -2.04
CA LYS A 254 4.12 -21.99 -3.43
C LYS A 254 2.71 -21.61 -3.91
N GLN A 255 1.77 -21.43 -2.99
CA GLN A 255 0.40 -20.99 -3.27
C GLN A 255 0.36 -19.55 -3.75
N GLU A 256 1.30 -18.73 -3.31
CA GLU A 256 1.40 -17.30 -3.62
C GLU A 256 2.36 -17.03 -4.78
N SER A 257 3.03 -18.04 -5.34
CA SER A 257 4.08 -17.83 -6.34
C SER A 257 3.61 -17.43 -7.74
N LEU A 258 2.30 -17.47 -8.02
CA LEU A 258 1.76 -17.19 -9.35
C LEU A 258 2.18 -15.82 -9.92
N PRO A 259 2.16 -14.71 -9.15
CA PRO A 259 2.63 -13.41 -9.64
C PRO A 259 4.09 -13.42 -10.08
N ILE A 260 4.97 -14.15 -9.37
CA ILE A 260 6.38 -14.29 -9.73
C ILE A 260 6.52 -15.04 -11.07
N TRP A 261 5.78 -16.13 -11.26
CA TRP A 261 5.76 -16.85 -12.54
C TRP A 261 5.25 -15.99 -13.71
N LYS A 262 4.23 -15.17 -13.47
CA LYS A 262 3.73 -14.23 -14.49
C LYS A 262 4.80 -13.23 -14.89
N ARG A 263 5.43 -12.59 -13.90
CA ARG A 263 6.48 -11.61 -14.15
C ARG A 263 7.71 -12.22 -14.82
N ALA A 264 8.10 -13.43 -14.41
CA ALA A 264 9.18 -14.18 -15.06
C ALA A 264 8.87 -14.41 -16.55
N LEU A 265 7.63 -14.75 -16.91
CA LEU A 265 7.28 -15.04 -18.31
C LEU A 265 7.38 -13.78 -19.17
N GLU A 266 6.80 -12.69 -18.66
CA GLU A 266 6.80 -11.38 -19.33
C GLU A 266 8.24 -10.95 -19.66
N TRP A 267 9.14 -11.06 -18.70
CA TRP A 267 10.54 -10.69 -18.88
C TRP A 267 11.33 -11.70 -19.73
N MET A 268 11.29 -13.00 -19.39
CA MET A 268 12.11 -14.03 -20.06
C MET A 268 11.77 -14.18 -21.54
N SER A 269 10.50 -13.98 -21.92
CA SER A 269 10.06 -14.09 -23.31
C SER A 269 10.78 -13.14 -24.26
N SER A 270 11.32 -12.03 -23.75
CA SER A 270 12.11 -11.06 -24.51
C SER A 270 13.60 -11.10 -24.17
N ALA A 271 13.95 -11.30 -22.90
CA ALA A 271 15.33 -11.19 -22.44
C ALA A 271 16.15 -12.48 -22.62
N CYS A 272 15.55 -13.65 -22.44
CA CYS A 272 16.23 -14.96 -22.55
C CYS A 272 15.27 -16.08 -23.01
N PRO A 273 14.78 -16.03 -24.27
CA PRO A 273 13.81 -16.99 -24.80
C PRO A 273 14.25 -18.45 -24.67
N GLU A 274 15.54 -18.73 -24.86
CA GLU A 274 16.14 -20.07 -24.78
C GLU A 274 16.02 -20.69 -23.38
N SER A 275 15.99 -19.88 -22.33
CA SER A 275 15.88 -20.34 -20.94
C SER A 275 14.42 -20.44 -20.47
N THR A 276 13.48 -19.86 -21.21
CA THR A 276 12.06 -19.77 -20.83
C THR A 276 11.44 -21.15 -20.59
N ILE A 277 11.55 -22.07 -21.56
CA ILE A 277 10.93 -23.39 -21.43
C ILE A 277 11.52 -24.20 -20.25
N PRO A 278 12.85 -24.39 -20.13
CA PRO A 278 13.44 -25.12 -19.01
C PRO A 278 13.07 -24.54 -17.63
N PHE A 279 12.99 -23.20 -17.52
CA PHE A 279 12.62 -22.54 -16.29
C PHE A 279 11.16 -22.82 -15.90
N PHE A 280 10.23 -22.68 -16.85
CA PHE A 280 8.79 -22.86 -16.62
C PHE A 280 8.38 -24.32 -16.42
N GLU A 281 9.14 -25.30 -16.93
CA GLU A 281 8.86 -26.71 -16.63
C GLU A 281 8.90 -27.02 -15.12
N LYS A 282 9.70 -26.28 -14.34
CA LYS A 282 9.75 -26.41 -12.86
C LYS A 282 8.38 -26.14 -12.21
N ALA A 283 7.61 -25.21 -12.77
CA ALA A 283 6.29 -24.81 -12.28
C ALA A 283 5.20 -25.88 -12.48
N LEU A 284 5.47 -26.94 -13.26
CA LEU A 284 4.53 -28.06 -13.41
C LEU A 284 4.31 -28.82 -12.08
N PHE A 285 5.25 -28.70 -11.14
CA PHE A 285 5.19 -29.32 -9.80
C PHE A 285 4.68 -28.36 -8.71
N TYR A 286 4.18 -27.19 -9.08
CA TYR A 286 3.59 -26.21 -8.17
C TYR A 286 2.07 -26.45 -7.99
N PRO A 287 1.42 -25.76 -7.04
CA PRO A 287 -0.02 -25.90 -6.81
C PRO A 287 -0.87 -25.73 -8.08
N PRO A 288 -2.08 -26.33 -8.12
CA PRO A 288 -2.94 -26.38 -9.30
C PRO A 288 -3.06 -25.06 -10.08
N THR A 289 -3.27 -23.94 -9.40
CA THR A 289 -3.41 -22.62 -10.03
C THR A 289 -2.19 -22.22 -10.86
N VAL A 290 -0.99 -22.48 -10.34
CA VAL A 290 0.27 -22.23 -11.04
C VAL A 290 0.45 -23.22 -12.18
N CYS A 291 0.27 -24.51 -11.89
CA CYS A 291 0.43 -25.60 -12.84
C CYS A 291 -0.45 -25.40 -14.10
N LEU A 292 -1.71 -25.01 -13.92
CA LEU A 292 -2.65 -24.71 -15.01
C LEU A 292 -2.16 -23.55 -15.88
N TYR A 293 -1.83 -22.42 -15.24
CA TYR A 293 -1.31 -21.24 -15.91
C TYR A 293 -0.06 -21.58 -16.76
N VAL A 294 0.91 -22.28 -16.17
CA VAL A 294 2.16 -22.57 -16.89
C VAL A 294 1.99 -23.61 -17.99
N LYS A 295 1.03 -24.53 -17.91
CA LYS A 295 0.76 -25.47 -19.02
C LYS A 295 0.29 -24.77 -20.26
N GLU A 296 -0.62 -23.80 -20.11
CA GLU A 296 -1.10 -22.98 -21.21
C GLU A 296 0.05 -22.21 -21.86
N LYS A 297 0.87 -21.56 -21.04
CA LYS A 297 2.00 -20.74 -21.51
C LYS A 297 3.14 -21.56 -22.09
N LEU A 298 3.48 -22.70 -21.51
CA LEU A 298 4.45 -23.62 -22.09
C LEU A 298 3.98 -24.12 -23.46
N LEU A 299 2.71 -24.44 -23.65
CA LEU A 299 2.20 -24.87 -24.95
C LEU A 299 2.42 -23.79 -26.03
N GLU A 300 2.12 -22.53 -25.71
CA GLU A 300 2.41 -21.37 -26.56
C GLU A 300 3.91 -21.25 -26.85
N CYS A 301 4.77 -21.33 -25.82
CA CYS A 301 6.22 -21.24 -25.98
C CYS A 301 6.79 -22.38 -26.84
N TYR A 302 6.35 -23.63 -26.64
CA TYR A 302 6.78 -24.76 -27.47
C TYR A 302 6.39 -24.57 -28.93
N TYR A 303 5.21 -24.01 -29.19
CA TYR A 303 4.79 -23.69 -30.54
C TYR A 303 5.65 -22.58 -31.15
N LEU A 304 5.84 -21.49 -30.41
CA LEU A 304 6.59 -20.31 -30.87
C LEU A 304 8.06 -20.61 -31.14
N TYR A 305 8.73 -21.33 -30.25
CA TYR A 305 10.19 -21.54 -30.31
C TYR A 305 10.59 -22.83 -31.04
N HIS A 306 9.72 -23.85 -31.07
CA HIS A 306 10.06 -25.18 -31.60
C HIS A 306 9.04 -25.72 -32.61
N GLY A 307 8.01 -24.95 -32.94
CA GLY A 307 7.00 -25.26 -33.93
C GLY A 307 5.96 -26.29 -33.48
N TYR A 308 4.98 -26.50 -34.36
CA TYR A 308 3.81 -27.33 -34.14
C TYR A 308 4.12 -28.76 -33.62
N LYS A 309 5.14 -29.43 -34.17
CA LYS A 309 5.49 -30.81 -33.76
C LYS A 309 5.87 -30.89 -32.28
N ALA A 310 6.60 -29.89 -31.78
CA ALA A 310 7.01 -29.84 -30.38
C ALA A 310 5.83 -29.52 -29.46
N ALA A 311 5.00 -28.54 -29.83
CA ALA A 311 3.76 -28.21 -29.13
C ALA A 311 2.85 -29.43 -28.96
N ARG A 312 2.65 -30.20 -30.04
CA ARG A 312 1.85 -31.43 -29.99
C ARG A 312 2.44 -32.50 -29.08
N LYS A 313 3.77 -32.66 -29.06
CA LYS A 313 4.46 -33.58 -28.15
C LYS A 313 4.25 -33.16 -26.70
N PHE A 314 4.37 -31.86 -26.41
CA PHE A 314 4.09 -31.30 -25.09
C PHE A 314 2.63 -31.51 -24.68
N TYR A 315 1.67 -31.20 -25.56
CA TYR A 315 0.24 -31.42 -25.34
C TYR A 315 -0.06 -32.87 -24.93
N LYS A 316 0.42 -33.85 -25.70
CA LYS A 316 0.24 -35.28 -25.38
C LYS A 316 0.85 -35.68 -24.02
N ARG A 317 1.97 -35.07 -23.63
CA ARG A 317 2.58 -35.27 -22.30
C ARG A 317 1.67 -34.71 -21.21
N MET A 318 1.13 -33.51 -21.39
CA MET A 318 0.27 -32.83 -20.40
C MET A 318 -1.07 -33.54 -20.19
N LEU A 319 -1.63 -34.20 -21.21
CA LEU A 319 -2.86 -35.01 -21.05
C LEU A 319 -2.79 -36.03 -19.90
N ARG A 320 -1.58 -36.54 -19.62
CA ARG A 320 -1.32 -37.54 -18.58
C ARG A 320 -1.08 -36.92 -17.20
N LEU A 321 -0.88 -35.61 -17.14
CA LEU A 321 -0.53 -34.88 -15.91
C LEU A 321 -1.67 -33.93 -15.59
N LYS A 322 -2.58 -34.34 -14.71
CA LYS A 322 -3.65 -33.49 -14.20
C LYS A 322 -3.11 -32.47 -13.17
N PRO A 323 -3.77 -31.32 -12.97
CA PRO A 323 -5.00 -30.85 -13.62
C PRO A 323 -4.75 -30.21 -14.99
N LEU A 324 -5.81 -30.11 -15.82
CA LEU A 324 -5.83 -29.38 -17.09
C LEU A 324 -6.91 -28.29 -17.04
N SER A 325 -6.84 -27.34 -17.96
CA SER A 325 -7.83 -26.27 -18.12
C SER A 325 -8.49 -26.34 -19.49
N LEU A 326 -9.71 -25.79 -19.60
CA LEU A 326 -10.40 -25.67 -20.89
C LEU A 326 -9.58 -24.84 -21.89
N SER A 327 -8.95 -23.75 -21.42
CA SER A 327 -8.05 -22.88 -22.17
C SER A 327 -6.87 -23.65 -22.75
N PHE A 328 -6.30 -24.62 -22.04
CA PHE A 328 -5.23 -25.47 -22.57
C PHE A 328 -5.65 -26.24 -23.82
N PHE A 329 -6.87 -26.79 -23.83
CA PHE A 329 -7.43 -27.47 -25.00
C PHE A 329 -7.72 -26.48 -26.13
N GLN A 330 -8.32 -25.33 -25.81
CA GLN A 330 -8.60 -24.28 -26.77
C GLN A 330 -7.33 -23.80 -27.48
N HIS A 331 -6.23 -23.56 -26.75
CA HIS A 331 -4.96 -23.15 -27.35
C HIS A 331 -4.40 -24.20 -28.33
N MET A 332 -4.54 -25.50 -28.03
CA MET A 332 -4.10 -26.54 -28.97
C MET A 332 -4.95 -26.56 -30.25
N ILE A 333 -6.26 -26.35 -30.12
CA ILE A 333 -7.19 -26.22 -31.25
C ILE A 333 -6.83 -24.99 -32.10
N ASP A 334 -6.56 -23.85 -31.47
CA ASP A 334 -6.19 -22.61 -32.15
C ASP A 334 -4.85 -22.76 -32.89
N ILE A 335 -3.87 -23.45 -32.28
CA ILE A 335 -2.60 -23.80 -32.93
C ILE A 335 -2.82 -24.65 -34.18
N GLU A 336 -3.68 -25.67 -34.13
CA GLU A 336 -4.00 -26.50 -35.31
C GLU A 336 -4.71 -25.70 -36.40
N ASN A 337 -5.68 -24.86 -36.02
CA ASN A 337 -6.40 -23.99 -36.96
C ASN A 337 -5.50 -22.93 -37.61
N SER A 338 -4.40 -22.54 -36.95
CA SER A 338 -3.41 -21.62 -37.50
C SER A 338 -2.50 -22.25 -38.56
N CYS A 339 -2.50 -23.58 -38.69
CA CYS A 339 -1.73 -24.27 -39.74
C CYS A 339 -2.36 -24.04 -41.12
N ALA A 340 -1.53 -23.98 -42.17
CA ALA A 340 -1.99 -23.72 -43.54
C ALA A 340 -3.06 -24.72 -44.05
N SER A 341 -3.00 -25.96 -43.54
CA SER A 341 -4.00 -26.99 -43.77
C SER A 341 -4.32 -27.69 -42.43
N PRO A 342 -5.34 -27.24 -41.70
CA PRO A 342 -5.73 -27.87 -40.43
C PRO A 342 -6.14 -29.32 -40.63
N ASP A 343 -5.64 -30.22 -39.78
CA ASP A 343 -5.95 -31.64 -39.84
C ASP A 343 -7.26 -31.92 -39.08
N ALA A 344 -8.32 -32.26 -39.82
CA ALA A 344 -9.65 -32.49 -39.25
C ALA A 344 -9.68 -33.63 -38.22
N GLU A 345 -8.88 -34.68 -38.42
CA GLU A 345 -8.82 -35.82 -37.50
C GLU A 345 -8.19 -35.40 -36.17
N ARG A 346 -7.18 -34.52 -36.22
CA ARG A 346 -6.54 -33.97 -35.01
C ARG A 346 -7.44 -33.00 -34.29
N LEU A 347 -8.10 -32.08 -35.01
CA LEU A 347 -9.07 -31.17 -34.41
C LEU A 347 -10.15 -31.95 -33.66
N ARG A 348 -10.70 -32.99 -34.30
CA ARG A 348 -11.66 -33.91 -33.69
C ARG A 348 -11.11 -34.53 -32.39
N THR A 349 -9.90 -35.08 -32.45
CA THR A 349 -9.21 -35.65 -31.28
C THR A 349 -9.06 -34.63 -30.14
N TYR A 350 -8.74 -33.37 -30.43
CA TYR A 350 -8.60 -32.34 -29.38
C TYR A 350 -9.94 -31.96 -28.75
N PHE A 351 -11.01 -31.89 -29.54
CA PHE A 351 -12.36 -31.70 -29.01
C PHE A 351 -12.80 -32.89 -28.14
N GLU A 352 -12.56 -34.13 -28.60
CA GLU A 352 -12.86 -35.35 -27.84
C GLU A 352 -12.12 -35.39 -26.50
N HIS A 353 -10.84 -35.02 -26.46
CA HIS A 353 -10.13 -34.92 -25.19
C HIS A 353 -10.71 -33.85 -24.26
N ALA A 354 -11.14 -32.71 -24.82
CA ALA A 354 -11.72 -31.63 -24.04
C ALA A 354 -13.10 -32.02 -23.48
N THR A 355 -13.96 -32.66 -24.28
CA THR A 355 -15.29 -33.10 -23.86
C THR A 355 -15.22 -34.27 -22.90
N ALA A 356 -14.22 -35.15 -23.02
CA ALA A 356 -13.97 -36.18 -22.01
C ALA A 356 -13.65 -35.58 -20.63
N GLU A 357 -13.00 -34.41 -20.57
CA GLU A 357 -12.65 -33.76 -19.30
C GLU A 357 -13.74 -32.81 -18.77
N PHE A 358 -14.37 -32.04 -19.66
CA PHE A 358 -15.23 -30.90 -19.30
C PHE A 358 -16.64 -30.97 -19.90
N GLY A 359 -16.94 -32.01 -20.69
CA GLY A 359 -18.19 -32.11 -21.44
C GLY A 359 -19.43 -32.25 -20.56
N GLU A 360 -19.31 -32.78 -19.35
CA GLU A 360 -20.43 -32.87 -18.40
C GLU A 360 -20.89 -31.50 -17.90
N THR A 361 -19.98 -30.53 -17.82
CA THR A 361 -20.24 -29.22 -17.21
C THR A 361 -20.22 -28.06 -18.19
N ASN A 362 -19.79 -28.29 -19.44
CA ASN A 362 -19.60 -27.24 -20.44
C ASN A 362 -20.33 -27.55 -21.75
N VAL A 363 -21.57 -27.04 -21.87
CA VAL A 363 -22.39 -27.18 -23.09
C VAL A 363 -21.79 -26.41 -24.27
N ASP A 364 -21.17 -25.25 -24.02
CA ASP A 364 -20.56 -24.43 -25.08
C ASP A 364 -19.43 -25.18 -25.81
N LEU A 365 -18.71 -26.06 -25.10
CA LEU A 365 -17.70 -26.92 -25.70
C LEU A 365 -18.30 -27.88 -26.75
N TRP A 366 -19.44 -28.50 -26.44
CA TRP A 366 -20.17 -29.34 -27.39
C TRP A 366 -20.68 -28.53 -28.59
N MET A 367 -21.19 -27.33 -28.35
CA MET A 367 -21.63 -26.44 -29.42
C MET A 367 -20.46 -26.06 -30.35
N LYS A 368 -19.28 -25.75 -29.81
CA LYS A 368 -18.07 -25.50 -30.60
C LYS A 368 -17.65 -26.74 -31.40
N TYR A 369 -17.75 -27.92 -30.81
CA TYR A 369 -17.39 -29.16 -31.49
C TYR A 369 -18.34 -29.48 -32.66
N VAL A 370 -19.65 -29.38 -32.45
CA VAL A 370 -20.66 -29.54 -33.53
C VAL A 370 -20.47 -28.51 -34.63
N LEU A 371 -20.19 -27.24 -34.27
CA LEU A 371 -19.91 -26.19 -35.25
C LEU A 371 -18.66 -26.48 -36.09
N PHE A 372 -17.63 -27.07 -35.49
CA PHE A 372 -16.46 -27.52 -36.22
C PHE A 372 -16.83 -28.60 -37.26
N GLU A 373 -17.57 -29.63 -36.85
CA GLU A 373 -17.96 -30.74 -37.75
C GLU A 373 -18.87 -30.29 -38.90
N LEU A 374 -19.68 -29.26 -38.71
CA LEU A 374 -20.54 -28.69 -39.75
C LEU A 374 -19.78 -27.80 -40.74
N LYS A 375 -18.75 -27.09 -40.27
CA LYS A 375 -18.08 -26.03 -41.07
C LYS A 375 -16.79 -26.51 -41.74
N HIS A 376 -16.09 -27.48 -41.16
CA HIS A 376 -14.82 -27.95 -41.72
C HIS A 376 -15.07 -28.75 -43.02
N PRO A 377 -14.29 -28.56 -44.10
CA PRO A 377 -14.49 -29.28 -45.37
C PRO A 377 -14.42 -30.82 -45.26
N GLN A 378 -13.74 -31.32 -44.23
CA GLN A 378 -13.63 -32.75 -43.88
C GLN A 378 -14.36 -33.09 -42.57
N GLY A 379 -15.30 -32.24 -42.18
CA GLY A 379 -16.18 -32.49 -41.05
C GLY A 379 -17.13 -33.66 -41.33
N LYS A 380 -17.53 -34.33 -40.27
CA LYS A 380 -18.42 -35.50 -40.25
C LYS A 380 -19.50 -35.25 -39.20
N PRO A 381 -20.49 -34.39 -39.49
CA PRO A 381 -21.54 -34.05 -38.54
C PRO A 381 -22.34 -35.28 -38.09
N GLU A 382 -22.40 -36.34 -38.90
CA GLU A 382 -22.98 -37.63 -38.55
C GLU A 382 -22.22 -38.41 -37.47
N GLN A 383 -20.98 -38.02 -37.16
CA GLN A 383 -20.14 -38.61 -36.09
C GLN A 383 -20.04 -37.73 -34.84
N ALA A 384 -20.71 -36.56 -34.83
CA ALA A 384 -20.74 -35.67 -33.69
C ALA A 384 -21.77 -36.19 -32.66
N GLY A 385 -21.35 -37.09 -31.77
CA GLY A 385 -22.21 -37.68 -30.73
C GLY A 385 -21.41 -38.39 -29.66
#